data_AF-A0A0F0GLY2-F1
#
_entry.id   AF-A0A0F0GLY2-F1
#
_cell.length_a   1.000
_cell.length_b   1.000
_cell.length_c   1.000
_cell.angle_alpha   90.00
_cell.angle_beta   90.00
_cell.angle_gamma   90.00
#
_symmetry.space_group_name_H-M   'P 1'
#
loop_
_entity.id
_entity.type
_entity.pdbx_description
1 polymer ?
#
loop_
_entity_poly.entity_id
_entity_poly.type
_entity_poly.pdbx_seq_one_letter_code
_entity_poly.pdbx_strand_id
1 'polypeptide(L)'
;AMNDLGALLHNTGRETEAEPWYRRAADAGNTEAMNNLGVLLVNTGRETEAEPWYRRAADAGHTDTMNNLALLLVNTGRETEAEAWYQRAAGTPDGEIRA
;
A
#
# COMPACT_ATOMS: atom_id res chain seq x y z
N ALA A 1 -27.63 -5.56 6.41
CA ALA A 1 -27.16 -4.43 5.59
C ALA A 1 -25.93 -3.79 6.23
N MET A 2 -24.79 -4.49 6.22
CA MET A 2 -23.50 -3.99 6.76
C MET A 2 -22.53 -3.54 5.66
N ASN A 3 -22.87 -3.79 4.39
CA ASN A 3 -21.99 -3.48 3.25
C ASN A 3 -21.97 -1.98 2.90
N ASP A 4 -22.96 -1.21 3.35
CA ASP A 4 -23.11 0.20 2.93
C ASP A 4 -22.35 1.18 3.84
N LEU A 5 -22.03 0.79 5.09
CA LEU A 5 -21.32 1.68 6.02
C LEU A 5 -19.82 1.77 5.72
N GLY A 6 -19.22 0.69 5.23
CA GLY A 6 -17.82 0.66 4.80
C GLY A 6 -17.55 1.58 3.60
N ALA A 7 -18.48 1.63 2.64
CA ALA A 7 -18.38 2.51 1.48
C ALA A 7 -18.69 3.98 1.82
N LEU A 8 -19.54 4.26 2.81
CA LEU A 8 -19.86 5.62 3.25
C LEU A 8 -18.72 6.29 4.02
N LEU A 9 -17.95 5.53 4.81
CA LEU A 9 -16.79 6.08 5.51
C LEU A 9 -15.63 6.42 4.58
N HIS A 10 -15.49 5.69 3.47
CA HIS A 10 -14.54 6.02 2.40
C HIS A 10 -14.84 7.38 1.74
N ASN A 11 -16.09 7.87 1.81
CA ASN A 11 -16.53 9.06 1.07
C ASN A 11 -16.74 10.30 1.96
N THR A 12 -16.42 10.25 3.26
CA THR A 12 -16.78 11.33 4.23
C THR A 12 -15.60 12.15 4.77
N GLY A 13 -14.37 11.95 4.30
CA GLY A 13 -13.22 12.71 4.81
C GLY A 13 -12.87 12.42 6.28
N ARG A 14 -13.44 11.34 6.85
CA ARG A 14 -13.10 10.80 8.18
C ARG A 14 -11.91 9.85 8.14
N GLU A 15 -11.20 9.78 7.01
CA GLU A 15 -10.02 8.92 6.86
C GLU A 15 -8.93 9.30 7.89
N THR A 16 -8.86 10.57 8.29
CA THR A 16 -8.01 11.07 9.38
C THR A 16 -8.39 10.53 10.76
N GLU A 17 -9.67 10.32 11.05
CA GLU A 17 -10.11 9.71 12.32
C GLU A 17 -9.78 8.21 12.39
N ALA A 18 -9.60 7.57 11.23
CA ALA A 18 -9.22 6.16 11.13
C ALA A 18 -7.70 5.93 11.20
N GLU A 19 -6.87 6.96 11.00
CA GLU A 19 -5.40 6.87 11.06
C GLU A 19 -4.89 6.16 12.32
N PRO A 20 -5.34 6.51 13.55
CA PRO A 20 -4.81 5.89 14.77
C PRO A 20 -5.16 4.40 14.86
N TRP A 21 -6.32 4.01 14.34
CA TRP A 21 -6.77 2.62 14.32
C TRP A 21 -5.98 1.79 13.32
N TYR A 22 -5.77 2.32 12.11
CA TYR A 22 -4.92 1.67 11.11
C TYR A 22 -3.48 1.57 11.58
N ARG A 23 -2.92 2.62 12.21
CA ARG A 23 -1.56 2.58 12.76
C ARG A 23 -1.42 1.48 13.82
N ARG A 24 -2.36 1.39 14.77
CA ARG A 24 -2.33 0.33 15.78
C ARG A 24 -2.44 -1.08 15.19
N ALA A 25 -3.29 -1.27 14.18
CA ALA A 25 -3.44 -2.57 13.52
C ALA A 25 -2.22 -2.91 12.66
N ALA A 26 -1.65 -1.93 11.96
CA ALA A 26 -0.41 -2.05 11.20
C ALA A 26 0.79 -2.38 12.11
N ASP A 27 0.90 -1.73 13.26
CA ASP A 27 1.89 -2.04 14.30
C ASP A 27 1.76 -3.49 14.78
N ALA A 28 0.53 -3.98 14.93
CA ALA A 28 0.22 -5.37 15.29
C ALA A 28 0.49 -6.38 14.15
N GLY A 29 0.94 -5.92 12.97
CA GLY A 29 1.28 -6.79 11.85
C GLY A 29 0.12 -7.05 10.88
N ASN A 30 -1.00 -6.34 10.98
CA ASN A 30 -2.10 -6.47 10.02
C ASN A 30 -1.71 -5.81 8.68
N THR A 31 -1.53 -6.64 7.67
CA THR A 31 -1.11 -6.24 6.32
C THR A 31 -2.12 -5.36 5.59
N GLU A 32 -3.42 -5.63 5.73
CA GLU A 32 -4.47 -4.79 5.15
C GLU A 32 -4.49 -3.38 5.78
N ALA A 33 -4.27 -3.31 7.10
CA ALA A 33 -4.19 -2.04 7.82
C ALA A 33 -2.96 -1.22 7.40
N MET A 34 -1.82 -1.87 7.14
CA MET A 34 -0.63 -1.21 6.58
C MET A 34 -0.93 -0.63 5.19
N ASN A 35 -1.64 -1.37 4.33
CA ASN A 35 -2.06 -0.87 3.02
C ASN A 35 -2.98 0.35 3.16
N ASN A 36 -4.02 0.26 3.99
CA ASN A 36 -4.99 1.36 4.18
C ASN A 36 -4.34 2.60 4.81
N LEU A 37 -3.39 2.40 5.73
CA LEU A 37 -2.59 3.48 6.29
C LEU A 37 -1.70 4.13 5.23
N GLY A 38 -1.06 3.34 4.37
CA GLY A 38 -0.26 3.86 3.26
C GLY A 38 -1.10 4.69 2.28
N VAL A 39 -2.30 4.22 1.92
CA VAL A 39 -3.21 4.96 1.02
C VAL A 39 -3.61 6.30 1.64
N LEU A 40 -3.98 6.30 2.92
CA LEU A 40 -4.31 7.52 3.65
C LEU A 40 -3.14 8.51 3.68
N LEU A 41 -1.92 8.02 3.94
CA LEU A 41 -0.73 8.85 3.99
C LEU A 41 -0.38 9.44 2.62
N VAL A 42 -0.50 8.68 1.54
CA VAL A 42 -0.33 9.19 0.17
C VAL A 42 -1.38 10.26 -0.16
N ASN A 43 -2.66 10.00 0.14
CA ASN A 43 -3.75 10.95 -0.11
C ASN A 43 -3.59 12.28 0.65
N THR A 44 -2.86 12.27 1.77
CA THR A 44 -2.55 13.46 2.57
C THR A 44 -1.18 14.08 2.24
N GLY A 45 -0.49 13.59 1.20
CA GLY A 45 0.82 14.09 0.76
C GLY A 45 2.00 13.66 1.65
N ARG A 46 1.79 12.67 2.53
CA ARG A 46 2.78 12.09 3.45
C ARG A 46 3.40 10.82 2.88
N GLU A 47 3.80 10.88 1.61
CA GLU A 47 4.37 9.77 0.85
C GLU A 47 5.57 9.09 1.53
N THR A 48 6.44 9.89 2.16
CA THR A 48 7.61 9.41 2.90
C THR A 48 7.24 8.57 4.12
N GLU A 49 6.10 8.84 4.74
CA GLU A 49 5.57 8.03 5.84
C GLU A 49 4.81 6.80 5.33
N ALA A 50 4.22 6.87 4.14
CA ALA A 50 3.48 5.77 3.53
C ALA A 50 4.39 4.62 3.12
N GLU A 51 5.54 4.94 2.51
CA GLU A 51 6.47 3.98 1.94
C GLU A 51 6.86 2.81 2.88
N PRO A 52 7.29 3.03 4.13
CA PRO A 52 7.66 1.92 5.02
C PRO A 52 6.49 0.97 5.32
N TRP A 53 5.26 1.49 5.39
CA TRP A 53 4.06 0.66 5.58
C TRP A 53 3.78 -0.19 4.36
N TYR A 54 3.85 0.41 3.17
CA TYR A 54 3.72 -0.33 1.93
C TYR A 54 4.81 -1.38 1.74
N ARG A 55 6.08 -1.07 2.01
CA ARG A 55 7.17 -2.06 1.97
C ARG A 55 6.88 -3.25 2.87
N ARG A 56 6.51 -3.02 4.13
CA ARG A 56 6.22 -4.09 5.09
C ARG A 56 5.05 -4.98 4.64
N ALA A 57 4.01 -4.40 4.06
CA ALA A 57 2.87 -5.17 3.57
C ALA A 57 3.16 -5.90 2.25
N ALA A 58 3.92 -5.27 1.36
CA ALA A 58 4.41 -5.88 0.13
C ALA A 58 5.35 -7.08 0.44
N ASP A 59 6.26 -6.92 1.41
CA ASP A 59 7.13 -8.00 1.89
C ASP A 59 6.33 -9.18 2.48
N ALA A 60 5.20 -8.89 3.14
CA ALA A 60 4.27 -9.89 3.64
C ALA A 60 3.45 -10.60 2.53
N GLY A 61 3.66 -10.24 1.26
CA GLY A 61 3.02 -10.89 0.12
C GLY A 61 1.72 -10.24 -0.35
N HIS A 62 1.38 -9.04 0.11
CA HIS A 62 0.15 -8.38 -0.29
C HIS A 62 0.27 -7.74 -1.68
N THR A 63 -0.25 -8.43 -2.69
CA THR A 63 -0.14 -8.07 -4.11
C THR A 63 -0.63 -6.66 -4.41
N ASP A 64 -1.78 -6.24 -3.87
CA ASP A 64 -2.30 -4.88 -4.10
C ASP A 64 -1.36 -3.82 -3.54
N THR A 65 -0.67 -4.13 -2.44
CA THR A 65 0.27 -3.19 -1.83
C THR A 65 1.58 -3.14 -2.59
N MET A 66 2.01 -4.23 -3.21
CA MET A 66 3.15 -4.20 -4.15
C MET A 66 2.87 -3.24 -5.30
N ASN A 67 1.66 -3.26 -5.88
CA ASN A 67 1.26 -2.33 -6.93
C ASN A 67 1.23 -0.86 -6.45
N ASN A 68 0.69 -0.62 -5.25
CA ASN A 68 0.66 0.72 -4.66
C ASN A 68 2.06 1.25 -4.34
N LEU A 69 2.96 0.38 -3.85
CA LEU A 69 4.36 0.72 -3.62
C LEU A 69 5.07 1.04 -4.93
N ALA A 70 4.86 0.23 -5.96
CA ALA A 70 5.45 0.47 -7.27
C ALA A 70 5.00 1.81 -7.86
N LEU A 71 3.70 2.15 -7.74
CA LEU A 71 3.20 3.46 -8.18
C LEU A 71 3.84 4.62 -7.41
N LEU A 72 3.98 4.49 -6.08
CA LEU A 72 4.67 5.48 -5.24
C LEU A 72 6.14 5.67 -5.67
N LEU A 73 6.82 4.57 -6.00
CA LEU A 73 8.20 4.58 -6.47
C LEU A 73 8.33 5.26 -7.84
N VAL A 74 7.41 5.00 -8.79
CA VAL A 74 7.36 5.71 -10.07
C VAL A 74 7.19 7.21 -9.86
N ASN A 75 6.26 7.63 -9.01
CA ASN A 75 6.00 9.05 -8.73
C ASN A 75 7.21 9.76 -8.11
N THR A 76 8.10 9.01 -7.44
CA THR A 76 9.33 9.53 -6.84
C THR A 76 10.58 9.30 -7.71
N GLY A 77 10.41 8.86 -8.96
CA GLY A 77 11.50 8.68 -9.93
C GLY A 77 12.34 7.42 -9.72
N ARG A 78 11.85 6.43 -8.95
CA ARG A 78 12.53 5.16 -8.64
C ARG A 78 11.97 4.00 -9.47
N GLU A 79 11.94 4.19 -10.78
CA GLU A 79 11.29 3.27 -11.73
C GLU A 79 11.85 1.84 -11.70
N THR A 80 13.16 1.67 -11.56
CA THR A 80 13.79 0.35 -11.46
C THR A 80 13.33 -0.43 -10.22
N GLU A 81 13.14 0.25 -9.10
CA GLU A 81 12.62 -0.39 -7.89
C GLU A 81 11.12 -0.69 -8.04
N ALA A 82 10.37 0.20 -8.69
CA ALA A 82 8.95 -0.02 -8.99
C ALA A 82 8.74 -1.26 -9.88
N GLU A 83 9.57 -1.44 -10.90
CA GLU A 83 9.49 -2.59 -11.80
C GLU A 83 9.64 -3.91 -11.05
N ALA A 84 10.62 -4.02 -10.15
CA ALA A 84 10.80 -5.22 -9.32
C ALA A 84 9.56 -5.54 -8.49
N TRP A 85 8.90 -4.51 -7.94
CA TRP A 85 7.64 -4.70 -7.20
C TRP A 85 6.46 -5.10 -8.10
N TYR A 86 6.34 -4.53 -9.30
CA TYR A 86 5.32 -4.94 -10.27
C TYR A 86 5.50 -6.39 -10.73
N GLN A 87 6.73 -6.79 -11.01
CA GLN A 87 7.04 -8.17 -11.40
C GLN A 87 6.71 -9.14 -10.26
N ARG A 88 7.07 -8.79 -9.03
CA ARG A 88 6.71 -9.58 -7.85
C ARG A 88 5.19 -9.66 -7.67
N ALA A 89 4.45 -8.57 -7.91
CA ALA A 89 2.99 -8.54 -7.87
C ALA A 89 2.36 -9.43 -8.96
N ALA A 90 2.94 -9.44 -10.16
CA ALA A 90 2.53 -10.28 -11.28
C ALA A 90 2.88 -11.77 -11.09
N GLY A 91 3.62 -12.11 -10.02
CA GLY A 91 4.11 -13.47 -9.80
C GLY A 91 5.17 -13.89 -10.82
N THR A 92 5.76 -12.93 -11.54
CA THR A 92 6.90 -13.15 -12.42
C THR A 92 8.17 -12.87 -11.61
N PRO A 93 8.82 -13.88 -11.02
CA PRO A 93 10.15 -13.66 -10.45
C PRO A 93 11.09 -13.17 -11.55
N ASP A 94 11.91 -12.17 -11.22
CA ASP A 94 12.98 -11.45 -11.95
C ASP A 94 13.95 -12.35 -12.78
N GLY A 95 13.43 -13.25 -13.61
CA GLY A 95 14.17 -14.38 -14.16
C GLY A 95 13.63 -14.97 -15.47
N GLU A 96 12.46 -14.53 -15.96
CA GLU A 96 11.99 -14.84 -17.32
C GLU A 96 12.45 -13.82 -18.38
N ILE A 97 13.54 -13.09 -18.12
CA ILE A 97 14.38 -12.54 -19.18
C ILE A 97 15.59 -13.46 -19.33
N ARG A 98 15.40 -14.63 -19.96
CA ARG A 98 16.50 -15.44 -20.47
C ARG A 98 16.20 -15.97 -21.88
N ALA A 99 17.07 -15.52 -22.79
CA ALA A 99 17.34 -15.91 -24.17
C ALA A 99 16.52 -15.22 -25.27
#